data_AF-A0A7V0STH8-F1
#
_entry.id   AF-A0A7V0STH8-F1
#
_cell.length_a   1.000
_cell.length_b   1.000
_cell.length_c   1.000
_cell.angle_alpha   90.00
_cell.angle_beta   90.00
_cell.angle_gamma   90.00
#
_symmetry.space_group_name_H-M   'P 1'
#
loop_
_entity.id
_entity.type
_entity.pdbx_description
1 polymer ?
#
loop_
_entity_poly.entity_id
_entity_poly.type
_entity_poly.pdbx_seq_one_letter_code
_entity_poly.pdbx_strand_id
1 'polypeptide(L)'
;MRKKEFNGKLDVLSKDLEEKIKEKEDLENKKKEVVGKIEEYEKRLEELDKTKEEKGKLLLKGTKKELAQKARSFEEDVSKLQESVLSLNSEIDALNKKIEIIDQRKTEIKNNIENKTKEVEEHKKSIKELKDSRSKFRDELKALMTVEEKMTGKMKDLTIKRDQIYKKTVTIENELDKINTRIESYYDLISRAKYRLPTLEGSIKEFDEEIKLYNIELNESEKLPNVESLKDSIKVIEESMKELEPVNMRALEEYEHQSERKNKLDDDVKHLKDQKKNLEKLVTEITEKKTERFYEVFDAINKNFKSIYADLSEGGEAELIVENPENIFDSGLTIKARPRGKKILRLSALSGGEKSIASLAFIFAIQRYDPSPFYVLDEVDMFLDGINAETVSRMIKQNAQDSQFIMVSLRKVALKEANHVYGVTMTDNGISEMIGNIDPSTVSPKGEFKIQGGKTIGAA
;
A
#
# COMPACT_ATOMS: atom_id res chain seq x y z
N MET A 1 8.85 -5.04 -14.70
CA MET A 1 8.71 -6.01 -13.59
C MET A 1 7.69 -7.10 -13.89
N ARG A 2 6.40 -6.78 -14.09
CA ARG A 2 5.33 -7.78 -14.30
C ARG A 2 5.60 -8.89 -15.34
N LYS A 3 6.17 -8.58 -16.52
CA LYS A 3 6.51 -9.62 -17.52
C LYS A 3 7.55 -10.64 -17.03
N LYS A 4 8.56 -10.19 -16.26
CA LYS A 4 9.57 -11.08 -15.66
C LYS A 4 8.94 -11.93 -14.55
N GLU A 5 8.03 -11.35 -13.77
CA GLU A 5 7.30 -12.09 -12.72
C GLU A 5 6.36 -13.16 -13.29
N PHE A 6 5.63 -12.86 -14.37
CA PHE A 6 4.75 -13.84 -15.02
C PHE A 6 5.54 -14.98 -15.68
N ASN A 7 6.63 -14.67 -16.37
CA ASN A 7 7.51 -15.69 -16.92
C ASN A 7 8.17 -16.52 -15.80
N GLY A 8 8.59 -15.89 -14.71
CA GLY A 8 9.14 -16.61 -13.55
C GLY A 8 8.10 -17.54 -12.89
N LYS A 9 6.83 -17.10 -12.79
CA LYS A 9 5.75 -17.95 -12.28
C LYS A 9 5.45 -19.12 -13.21
N LEU A 10 5.48 -18.91 -14.53
CA LEU A 10 5.33 -19.97 -15.53
C LEU A 10 6.47 -20.99 -15.44
N ASP A 11 7.72 -20.53 -15.29
CA ASP A 11 8.89 -21.42 -15.14
C ASP A 11 8.82 -22.25 -13.85
N VAL A 12 8.30 -21.67 -12.76
CA VAL A 12 8.10 -22.40 -11.50
C VAL A 12 7.01 -23.45 -11.66
N LEU A 13 5.87 -23.09 -12.26
CA LEU A 13 4.77 -24.04 -12.52
C LEU A 13 5.17 -25.16 -13.48
N SER A 14 5.98 -24.88 -14.51
CA SER A 14 6.47 -25.90 -15.43
C SER A 14 7.47 -26.85 -14.76
N LYS A 15 8.33 -26.34 -13.88
CA LYS A 15 9.24 -27.19 -13.10
C LYS A 15 8.49 -28.07 -12.11
N ASP A 16 7.49 -27.53 -11.42
CA ASP A 16 6.64 -28.30 -10.51
C ASP A 16 5.87 -29.40 -11.27
N LEU A 17 5.38 -29.10 -12.48
CA LEU A 17 4.78 -30.10 -13.36
C LEU A 17 5.76 -31.22 -13.73
N GLU A 18 7.01 -30.89 -14.10
CA GLU A 18 8.05 -31.88 -14.41
C GLU A 18 8.40 -32.75 -13.20
N GLU A 19 8.49 -32.15 -12.01
CA GLU A 19 8.77 -32.86 -10.77
C GLU A 19 7.64 -33.85 -10.42
N LYS A 20 6.38 -33.43 -10.57
CA LYS A 20 5.22 -34.31 -10.37
C LYS A 20 5.13 -35.43 -11.40
N ILE A 21 5.58 -35.20 -12.63
CA ILE A 21 5.67 -36.27 -13.64
C ILE A 21 6.70 -37.32 -13.23
N LYS A 22 7.89 -36.91 -12.77
CA LYS A 22 8.90 -37.84 -12.27
C LYS A 22 8.44 -38.61 -11.04
N GLU A 23 7.81 -37.93 -10.09
CA GLU A 23 7.26 -38.57 -8.88
C GLU A 23 6.21 -39.65 -9.23
N LYS A 24 5.39 -39.41 -10.26
CA LYS A 24 4.45 -40.40 -10.79
C LYS A 24 5.18 -41.60 -11.40
N GLU A 25 6.19 -41.37 -12.24
CA GLU A 25 6.97 -42.46 -12.87
C GLU A 25 7.66 -43.34 -11.81
N ASP A 26 8.23 -42.75 -10.77
CA ASP A 26 8.87 -43.49 -9.67
C ASP A 26 7.87 -44.35 -8.89
N LEU A 27 6.67 -43.83 -8.63
CA LEU A 27 5.59 -44.58 -7.96
C LEU A 27 5.04 -45.71 -8.84
N GLU A 28 4.92 -45.48 -10.15
CA GLU A 28 4.52 -46.53 -11.10
C GLU A 28 5.57 -47.65 -11.20
N ASN A 29 6.86 -47.31 -11.14
CA ASN A 29 7.94 -48.29 -11.11
C ASN A 29 7.92 -49.12 -9.80
N LYS A 30 7.75 -48.47 -8.65
CA LYS A 30 7.57 -49.18 -7.36
C LYS A 30 6.35 -50.10 -7.37
N LYS A 31 5.23 -49.64 -7.95
CA LYS A 31 4.03 -50.47 -8.12
C LYS A 31 4.34 -51.71 -8.95
N LYS A 32 5.08 -51.59 -10.05
CA LYS A 32 5.48 -52.75 -10.88
C LYS A 32 6.35 -53.74 -10.11
N GLU A 33 7.29 -53.27 -9.28
CA GLU A 33 8.10 -54.15 -8.44
C GLU A 33 7.25 -54.92 -7.41
N VAL A 34 6.30 -54.24 -6.75
CA VAL A 34 5.40 -54.85 -5.77
C VAL A 34 4.48 -55.87 -6.44
N VAL A 35 3.92 -55.56 -7.60
CA VAL A 35 3.12 -56.51 -8.40
C VAL A 35 3.95 -57.74 -8.77
N GLY A 36 5.20 -57.57 -9.21
CA GLY A 36 6.09 -58.70 -9.51
C GLY A 36 6.35 -59.62 -8.32
N LYS A 37 6.48 -59.06 -7.10
CA LYS A 37 6.62 -59.86 -5.86
C LYS A 37 5.36 -60.63 -5.52
N ILE A 38 4.17 -60.03 -5.74
CA ILE A 38 2.90 -60.71 -5.54
C ILE A 38 2.78 -61.90 -6.50
N GLU A 39 3.08 -61.72 -7.79
CA GLU A 39 3.05 -62.81 -8.77
C GLU A 39 4.02 -63.95 -8.40
N GLU A 40 5.19 -63.63 -7.84
CA GLU A 40 6.14 -64.63 -7.33
C GLU A 40 5.58 -65.40 -6.13
N TYR A 41 4.95 -64.70 -5.17
CA TYR A 41 4.35 -65.31 -3.99
C TYR A 41 3.09 -66.12 -4.31
N GLU A 42 2.29 -65.69 -5.28
CA GLU A 42 1.13 -66.45 -5.78
C GLU A 42 1.55 -67.74 -6.48
N LYS A 43 2.59 -67.70 -7.34
CA LYS A 43 3.16 -68.93 -7.93
C LYS A 43 3.68 -69.89 -6.86
N ARG A 44 4.34 -69.35 -5.83
CA ARG A 44 4.87 -70.17 -4.73
C ARG A 44 3.77 -70.76 -3.85
N LEU A 45 2.65 -70.04 -3.68
CA LEU A 45 1.43 -70.56 -3.05
C LEU A 45 0.83 -71.71 -3.88
N GLU A 46 0.71 -71.58 -5.20
CA GLU A 46 0.22 -72.66 -6.06
C GLU A 46 1.11 -73.91 -6.01
N GLU A 47 2.44 -73.76 -5.98
CA GLU A 47 3.38 -74.88 -5.84
C GLU A 47 3.25 -75.57 -4.47
N LEU A 48 3.07 -74.78 -3.40
CA LEU A 48 2.86 -75.28 -2.05
C LEU A 48 1.51 -75.99 -1.91
N ASP A 49 0.45 -75.49 -2.55
CA ASP A 49 -0.86 -76.14 -2.54
C ASP A 49 -0.87 -77.46 -3.32
N LYS A 50 -0.19 -77.52 -4.49
CA LYS A 50 -0.01 -78.78 -5.23
C LYS A 50 0.77 -79.82 -4.43
N THR A 51 1.85 -79.42 -3.77
CA THR A 51 2.64 -80.33 -2.92
C THR A 51 1.89 -80.74 -1.66
N LYS A 52 1.00 -79.88 -1.12
CA LYS A 52 0.07 -80.20 -0.04
C LYS A 52 -0.94 -81.26 -0.48
N GLU A 53 -1.54 -81.15 -1.66
CA GLU A 53 -2.47 -82.15 -2.20
C GLU A 53 -1.79 -83.51 -2.42
N GLU A 54 -0.60 -83.53 -3.02
CA GLU A 54 0.16 -84.76 -3.27
C GLU A 54 0.52 -85.47 -1.96
N LYS A 55 0.98 -84.73 -0.94
CA LYS A 55 1.32 -85.30 0.37
C LYS A 55 0.10 -85.66 1.21
N GLY A 56 -1.01 -84.94 1.06
CA GLY A 56 -2.30 -85.29 1.65
C GLY A 56 -2.83 -86.65 1.16
N LYS A 57 -2.66 -86.93 -0.15
CA LYS A 57 -2.97 -88.25 -0.74
C LYS A 57 -2.07 -89.37 -0.21
N LEU A 58 -0.82 -89.07 0.14
CA LEU A 58 0.13 -90.02 0.77
C LEU A 58 -0.18 -90.30 2.25
N LEU A 59 -0.67 -89.30 3.00
CA LEU A 59 -1.11 -89.44 4.40
C LEU A 59 -2.29 -90.42 4.56
N LEU A 60 -3.23 -90.44 3.60
CA LEU A 60 -4.35 -91.38 3.54
C LEU A 60 -3.91 -92.85 3.33
N LYS A 61 -2.68 -93.09 2.86
CA LYS A 61 -2.13 -94.45 2.62
C LYS A 61 -1.28 -95.01 3.77
N GLY A 62 -1.19 -94.30 4.90
CA GLY A 62 -0.61 -94.81 6.13
C GLY A 62 0.91 -94.65 6.25
N THR A 63 1.36 -93.58 6.92
CA THR A 63 2.57 -93.56 7.76
C THR A 63 2.67 -92.29 8.62
N LYS A 64 2.97 -92.53 9.91
CA LYS A 64 3.61 -91.76 11.00
C LYS A 64 3.64 -90.21 11.02
N LYS A 65 3.33 -89.71 12.24
CA LYS A 65 3.61 -88.42 12.93
C LYS A 65 4.51 -87.37 12.25
N GLU A 66 5.61 -87.74 11.59
CA GLU A 66 6.51 -86.81 10.89
C GLU A 66 5.85 -86.13 9.67
N LEU A 67 4.99 -86.85 8.95
CA LEU A 67 4.24 -86.28 7.82
C LEU A 67 3.20 -85.25 8.29
N ALA A 68 2.58 -85.48 9.44
CA ALA A 68 1.66 -84.52 10.05
C ALA A 68 2.38 -83.26 10.56
N GLN A 69 3.61 -83.39 11.05
CA GLN A 69 4.45 -82.26 11.47
C GLN A 69 4.88 -81.41 10.26
N LYS A 70 5.27 -82.04 9.15
CA LYS A 70 5.58 -81.33 7.90
C LYS A 70 4.36 -80.67 7.26
N ALA A 71 3.18 -81.29 7.35
CA ALA A 71 1.95 -80.67 6.87
C ALA A 71 1.59 -79.40 7.66
N ARG A 72 1.79 -79.41 8.99
CA ARG A 72 1.60 -78.22 9.83
C ARG A 72 2.60 -77.10 9.54
N SER A 73 3.88 -77.42 9.28
CA SER A 73 4.85 -76.39 8.89
C SER A 73 4.51 -75.76 7.55
N PHE A 74 4.02 -76.55 6.58
CA PHE A 74 3.53 -76.01 5.32
C PHE A 74 2.28 -75.13 5.49
N GLU A 75 1.39 -75.45 6.42
CA GLU A 75 0.24 -74.58 6.74
C GLU A 75 0.68 -73.24 7.35
N GLU A 76 1.68 -73.24 8.23
CA GLU A 76 2.27 -72.00 8.72
C GLU A 76 2.92 -71.18 7.61
N ASP A 77 3.64 -71.82 6.68
CA ASP A 77 4.29 -71.14 5.56
C ASP A 77 3.26 -70.55 4.58
N VAL A 78 2.20 -71.29 4.26
CA VAL A 78 1.08 -70.81 3.43
C VAL A 78 0.39 -69.64 4.11
N SER A 79 0.13 -69.71 5.41
CA SER A 79 -0.53 -68.62 6.14
C SER A 79 0.34 -67.35 6.18
N LYS A 80 1.67 -67.49 6.36
CA LYS A 80 2.61 -66.35 6.30
C LYS A 80 2.69 -65.74 4.90
N LEU A 81 2.69 -66.55 3.86
CA LEU A 81 2.67 -66.10 2.47
C LEU A 81 1.35 -65.38 2.14
N GLN A 82 0.21 -65.89 2.62
CA GLN A 82 -1.09 -65.23 2.46
C GLN A 82 -1.16 -63.88 3.18
N GLU A 83 -0.65 -63.77 4.40
CA GLU A 83 -0.51 -62.48 5.10
C GLU A 83 0.41 -61.52 4.32
N SER A 84 1.50 -62.02 3.76
CA SER A 84 2.42 -61.21 2.94
C SER A 84 1.73 -60.70 1.68
N VAL A 85 0.96 -61.53 0.97
CA VAL A 85 0.18 -61.12 -0.21
C VAL A 85 -0.90 -60.09 0.16
N LEU A 86 -1.61 -60.28 1.28
CA LEU A 86 -2.59 -59.30 1.77
C LEU A 86 -1.95 -57.94 2.08
N SER A 87 -0.79 -57.93 2.74
CA SER A 87 -0.07 -56.69 3.05
C SER A 87 0.43 -55.98 1.79
N LEU A 88 0.99 -56.71 0.81
CA LEU A 88 1.43 -56.14 -0.47
C LEU A 88 0.25 -55.61 -1.30
N ASN A 89 -0.90 -56.29 -1.28
CA ASN A 89 -2.12 -55.77 -1.93
C ASN A 89 -2.59 -54.45 -1.28
N SER A 90 -2.53 -54.35 0.04
CA SER A 90 -2.83 -53.09 0.74
C SER A 90 -1.85 -51.97 0.39
N GLU A 91 -0.58 -52.31 0.13
CA GLU A 91 0.45 -51.38 -0.33
C GLU A 91 0.18 -50.90 -1.77
N ILE A 92 -0.26 -51.79 -2.66
CA ILE A 92 -0.72 -51.43 -4.02
C ILE A 92 -1.88 -50.44 -3.97
N ASP A 93 -2.88 -50.68 -3.12
CA ASP A 93 -4.02 -49.77 -2.99
C ASP A 93 -3.61 -48.39 -2.48
N ALA A 94 -2.66 -48.35 -1.54
CA ALA A 94 -2.08 -47.09 -1.06
C ALA A 94 -1.30 -46.36 -2.18
N LEU A 95 -0.52 -47.09 -2.99
CA LEU A 95 0.20 -46.53 -4.13
C LEU A 95 -0.76 -46.03 -5.22
N ASN A 96 -1.84 -46.75 -5.51
CA ASN A 96 -2.87 -46.34 -6.47
C ASN A 96 -3.52 -45.01 -6.08
N LYS A 97 -3.90 -44.87 -4.80
CA LYS A 97 -4.45 -43.61 -4.28
C LYS A 97 -3.45 -42.45 -4.39
N LYS A 98 -2.16 -42.70 -4.12
CA LYS A 98 -1.12 -41.67 -4.29
C LYS A 98 -0.96 -41.24 -5.74
N ILE A 99 -0.97 -42.19 -6.69
CA ILE A 99 -0.89 -41.89 -8.13
C ILE A 99 -2.10 -41.06 -8.57
N GLU A 100 -3.30 -41.40 -8.11
CA GLU A 100 -4.53 -40.66 -8.44
C GLU A 100 -4.47 -39.20 -7.96
N ILE A 101 -4.02 -38.96 -6.72
CA ILE A 101 -3.85 -37.61 -6.18
C ILE A 101 -2.83 -36.80 -7.00
N ILE A 102 -1.72 -37.42 -7.40
CA ILE A 102 -0.69 -36.76 -8.22
C ILE A 102 -1.24 -36.43 -9.61
N ASP A 103 -2.06 -37.30 -10.21
CA ASP A 103 -2.65 -37.05 -11.53
C ASP A 103 -3.65 -35.88 -11.47
N GLN A 104 -4.48 -35.81 -10.43
CA GLN A 104 -5.36 -34.66 -10.20
C GLN A 104 -4.56 -33.35 -10.11
N ARG A 105 -3.50 -33.31 -9.28
CA ARG A 105 -2.62 -32.14 -9.17
C ARG A 105 -1.94 -31.78 -10.50
N LYS A 106 -1.50 -32.76 -11.27
CA LYS A 106 -0.90 -32.55 -12.60
C LYS A 106 -1.90 -31.87 -13.54
N THR A 107 -3.17 -32.29 -13.54
CA THR A 107 -4.21 -31.66 -14.36
C THR A 107 -4.50 -30.22 -13.94
N GLU A 108 -4.56 -29.93 -12.64
CA GLU A 108 -4.71 -28.56 -12.14
C GLU A 108 -3.55 -27.65 -12.57
N ILE A 109 -2.31 -28.10 -12.37
CA ILE A 109 -1.10 -27.33 -12.76
C ILE A 109 -1.11 -27.07 -14.27
N LYS A 110 -1.47 -28.08 -15.08
CA LYS A 110 -1.56 -27.95 -16.54
C LYS A 110 -2.60 -26.90 -16.97
N ASN A 111 -3.79 -26.92 -16.35
CA ASN A 111 -4.83 -25.93 -16.63
C ASN A 111 -4.39 -24.51 -16.22
N ASN A 112 -3.69 -24.39 -15.09
CA ASN A 112 -3.14 -23.11 -14.64
C ASN A 112 -2.10 -22.55 -15.62
N ILE A 113 -1.22 -23.40 -16.16
CA ILE A 113 -0.25 -23.01 -17.19
C ILE A 113 -0.97 -22.52 -18.46
N GLU A 114 -2.02 -23.22 -18.90
CA GLU A 114 -2.78 -22.83 -20.09
C GLU A 114 -3.50 -21.48 -19.91
N ASN A 115 -4.14 -21.27 -18.76
CA ASN A 115 -4.78 -19.98 -18.46
C ASN A 115 -3.74 -18.85 -18.40
N LYS A 116 -2.59 -19.08 -17.76
CA LYS A 116 -1.56 -18.05 -17.63
C LYS A 116 -0.88 -17.72 -18.95
N THR A 117 -0.73 -18.70 -19.85
CA THR A 117 -0.21 -18.46 -21.20
C THR A 117 -1.19 -17.64 -22.05
N LYS A 118 -2.50 -17.88 -21.95
CA LYS A 118 -3.53 -17.04 -22.60
C LYS A 118 -3.49 -15.58 -22.11
N GLU A 119 -3.43 -15.36 -20.81
CA GLU A 119 -3.30 -13.99 -20.25
C GLU A 119 -2.04 -13.26 -20.77
N VAL A 120 -0.91 -13.98 -20.90
CA VAL A 120 0.34 -13.41 -21.42
C VAL A 120 0.22 -13.02 -22.90
N GLU A 121 -0.46 -13.83 -23.71
CA GLU A 121 -0.74 -13.53 -25.12
C GLU A 121 -1.61 -12.27 -25.28
N GLU A 122 -2.69 -12.17 -24.51
CA GLU A 122 -3.57 -10.99 -24.50
C GLU A 122 -2.82 -9.71 -24.10
N HIS A 123 -2.06 -9.76 -23.01
CA HIS A 123 -1.25 -8.63 -22.58
C HIS A 123 -0.18 -8.23 -23.61
N LYS A 124 0.44 -9.19 -24.31
CA LYS A 124 1.38 -8.87 -25.41
C LYS A 124 0.67 -8.10 -26.54
N LYS A 125 -0.56 -8.49 -26.89
CA LYS A 125 -1.35 -7.81 -27.92
C LYS A 125 -1.66 -6.37 -27.51
N SER A 126 -2.18 -6.15 -26.29
CA SER A 126 -2.45 -4.79 -25.78
C SER A 126 -1.20 -3.93 -25.70
N ILE A 127 -0.04 -4.49 -25.31
CA ILE A 127 1.23 -3.74 -25.30
C ILE A 127 1.62 -3.28 -26.71
N LYS A 128 1.37 -4.09 -27.73
CA LYS A 128 1.66 -3.74 -29.12
C LYS A 128 0.78 -2.56 -29.58
N GLU A 129 -0.53 -2.65 -29.33
CA GLU A 129 -1.50 -1.59 -29.67
C GLU A 129 -1.18 -0.26 -28.95
N LEU A 130 -0.79 -0.32 -27.67
CA LEU A 130 -0.37 0.86 -26.90
C LEU A 130 0.95 1.45 -27.43
N LYS A 131 1.90 0.62 -27.87
CA LYS A 131 3.16 1.10 -28.49
C LYS A 131 2.89 1.84 -29.79
N ASP A 132 2.03 1.29 -30.64
CA ASP A 132 1.67 1.89 -31.92
C ASP A 132 0.96 3.24 -31.71
N SER A 133 0.03 3.28 -30.76
CA SER A 133 -0.65 4.53 -30.36
C SER A 133 0.32 5.57 -29.80
N ARG A 134 1.27 5.15 -28.95
CA ARG A 134 2.30 6.04 -28.41
C ARG A 134 3.21 6.61 -29.50
N SER A 135 3.50 5.84 -30.55
CA SER A 135 4.28 6.34 -31.69
C SER A 135 3.53 7.45 -32.41
N LYS A 136 2.24 7.24 -32.71
CA LYS A 136 1.39 8.24 -33.37
C LYS A 136 1.33 9.55 -32.58
N PHE A 137 1.04 9.48 -31.28
CA PHE A 137 1.01 10.67 -30.43
C PHE A 137 2.36 11.37 -30.32
N ARG A 138 3.48 10.63 -30.37
CA ARG A 138 4.81 11.22 -30.36
C ARG A 138 5.12 11.99 -31.65
N ASP A 139 4.67 11.47 -32.78
CA ASP A 139 4.85 12.12 -34.08
C ASP A 139 3.94 13.36 -34.19
N GLU A 140 2.71 13.29 -33.70
CA GLU A 140 1.81 14.45 -33.56
C GLU A 140 2.39 15.54 -32.66
N LEU A 141 2.95 15.16 -31.50
CA LEU A 141 3.58 16.10 -30.58
C LEU A 141 4.77 16.82 -31.24
N LYS A 142 5.62 16.08 -31.97
CA LYS A 142 6.74 16.68 -32.73
C LYS A 142 6.23 17.68 -33.77
N ALA A 143 5.18 17.32 -34.51
CA ALA A 143 4.57 18.23 -35.48
C ALA A 143 4.06 19.51 -34.78
N LEU A 144 3.37 19.39 -33.64
CA LEU A 144 2.89 20.53 -32.86
C LEU A 144 4.04 21.42 -32.37
N MET A 145 5.12 20.84 -31.83
CA MET A 145 6.29 21.59 -31.37
C MET A 145 6.94 22.39 -32.50
N THR A 146 7.08 21.80 -33.70
CA THR A 146 7.63 22.54 -34.84
C THR A 146 6.72 23.69 -35.31
N VAL A 147 5.41 23.57 -35.13
CA VAL A 147 4.45 24.65 -35.41
C VAL A 147 4.58 25.75 -34.36
N GLU A 148 4.70 25.39 -33.09
CA GLU A 148 4.91 26.33 -31.97
C GLU A 148 6.22 27.12 -32.15
N GLU A 149 7.34 26.46 -32.47
CA GLU A 149 8.62 27.13 -32.75
C GLU A 149 8.50 28.14 -33.91
N LYS A 150 7.78 27.78 -34.97
CA LYS A 150 7.53 28.70 -36.09
C LYS A 150 6.65 29.88 -35.69
N MET A 151 5.62 29.66 -34.87
CA MET A 151 4.74 30.72 -34.39
C MET A 151 5.44 31.67 -33.44
N THR A 152 6.21 31.14 -32.48
CA THR A 152 7.00 31.94 -31.54
C THR A 152 8.09 32.76 -32.26
N GLY A 153 8.73 32.20 -33.28
CA GLY A 153 9.64 32.94 -34.16
C GLY A 153 8.95 34.13 -34.86
N LYS A 154 7.81 33.90 -35.51
CA LYS A 154 7.02 34.97 -36.14
C LYS A 154 6.56 36.03 -35.14
N MET A 155 6.19 35.63 -33.93
CA MET A 155 5.75 36.54 -32.87
C MET A 155 6.89 37.45 -32.39
N LYS A 156 8.12 36.92 -32.28
CA LYS A 156 9.32 37.72 -32.00
C LYS A 156 9.58 38.73 -33.11
N ASP A 157 9.53 38.31 -34.38
CA ASP A 157 9.72 39.20 -35.52
C ASP A 157 8.69 40.33 -35.57
N LEU A 158 7.41 40.02 -35.30
CA LEU A 158 6.35 41.02 -35.24
C LEU A 158 6.53 41.99 -34.06
N THR A 159 7.02 41.50 -32.92
CA THR A 159 7.32 42.35 -31.76
C THR A 159 8.44 43.34 -32.07
N ILE A 160 9.52 42.88 -32.72
CA ILE A 160 10.62 43.75 -33.16
C ILE A 160 10.11 44.81 -34.15
N LYS A 161 9.28 44.42 -35.13
CA LYS A 161 8.69 45.37 -36.09
C LYS A 161 7.80 46.40 -35.40
N ARG A 162 6.96 45.97 -34.45
CA ARG A 162 6.11 46.87 -33.65
C ARG A 162 6.96 47.89 -32.90
N ASP A 163 8.02 47.44 -32.22
CA ASP A 163 8.86 48.31 -31.41
C ASP A 163 9.65 49.31 -32.27
N GLN A 164 10.07 48.91 -33.48
CA GLN A 164 10.66 49.81 -34.46
C GLN A 164 9.69 50.88 -34.95
N ILE A 165 8.43 50.50 -35.24
CA ILE A 165 7.38 51.44 -35.63
C ILE A 165 7.09 52.41 -34.49
N TYR A 166 6.95 51.90 -33.26
CA TYR A 166 6.71 52.73 -32.08
C TYR A 166 7.82 53.76 -31.86
N LYS A 167 9.09 53.36 -31.98
CA LYS A 167 10.23 54.28 -31.92
C LYS A 167 10.12 55.38 -32.99
N LYS A 168 9.76 55.03 -34.23
CA LYS A 168 9.57 56.01 -35.31
C LYS A 168 8.41 56.98 -35.03
N THR A 169 7.29 56.47 -34.51
CA THR A 169 6.15 57.31 -34.12
C THR A 169 6.56 58.32 -33.06
N VAL A 170 7.21 57.87 -31.99
CA VAL A 170 7.68 58.76 -30.90
C VAL A 170 8.69 59.79 -31.42
N THR A 171 9.59 59.44 -32.34
CA THR A 171 10.50 60.43 -32.93
C THR A 171 9.77 61.48 -33.76
N ILE A 172 8.77 61.08 -34.54
CA ILE A 172 7.97 62.00 -35.37
C ILE A 172 7.10 62.91 -34.48
N GLU A 173 6.51 62.39 -33.41
CA GLU A 173 5.75 63.17 -32.43
C GLU A 173 6.63 64.24 -31.77
N ASN A 174 7.84 63.89 -31.34
CA ASN A 174 8.79 64.85 -30.79
C ASN A 174 9.23 65.91 -31.81
N GLU A 175 9.37 65.55 -33.08
CA GLU A 175 9.66 66.51 -34.15
C GLU A 175 8.48 67.45 -34.41
N LEU A 176 7.25 66.94 -34.38
CA LEU A 176 6.03 67.74 -34.48
C LEU A 176 5.92 68.74 -33.34
N ASP A 177 6.18 68.33 -32.10
CA ASP A 177 6.15 69.23 -30.94
C ASP A 177 7.21 70.33 -31.04
N LYS A 178 8.41 70.01 -31.53
CA LYS A 178 9.45 71.02 -31.82
C LYS A 178 9.03 72.01 -32.90
N ILE A 179 8.32 71.55 -33.93
CA ILE A 179 7.82 72.43 -35.00
C ILE A 179 6.69 73.30 -34.46
N ASN A 180 5.76 72.74 -33.68
CA ASN A 180 4.65 73.48 -33.08
C ASN A 180 5.13 74.57 -32.13
N THR A 181 6.06 74.26 -31.22
CA THR A 181 6.68 75.26 -30.33
C THR A 181 7.40 76.37 -31.11
N ARG A 182 8.08 76.03 -32.22
CA ARG A 182 8.65 77.05 -33.12
C ARG A 182 7.58 77.92 -33.77
N ILE A 183 6.49 77.34 -34.26
CA ILE A 183 5.37 78.09 -34.83
C ILE A 183 4.79 79.06 -33.80
N GLU A 184 4.53 78.62 -32.57
CA GLU A 184 4.06 79.49 -31.49
C GLU A 184 5.04 80.62 -31.20
N SER A 185 6.34 80.32 -31.13
CA SER A 185 7.37 81.35 -30.92
C SER A 185 7.43 82.38 -32.05
N TYR A 186 7.32 81.95 -33.32
CA TYR A 186 7.24 82.87 -34.45
C TYR A 186 5.95 83.69 -34.42
N TYR A 187 4.83 83.10 -34.01
CA TYR A 187 3.56 83.80 -33.90
C TYR A 187 3.60 84.89 -32.81
N ASP A 188 4.24 84.62 -31.67
CA ASP A 188 4.48 85.60 -30.61
C ASP A 188 5.42 86.72 -31.10
N LEU A 189 6.51 86.37 -31.79
CA LEU A 189 7.43 87.36 -32.37
C LEU A 189 6.75 88.28 -33.39
N ILE A 190 5.95 87.70 -34.30
CA ILE A 190 5.18 88.47 -35.29
C ILE A 190 4.17 89.37 -34.58
N SER A 191 3.48 88.87 -33.55
CA SER A 191 2.52 89.65 -32.78
C SER A 191 3.20 90.82 -32.07
N ARG A 192 4.33 90.58 -31.39
CA ARG A 192 5.14 91.63 -30.77
C ARG A 192 5.61 92.65 -31.79
N ALA A 193 6.15 92.22 -32.93
CA ALA A 193 6.57 93.13 -33.99
C ALA A 193 5.38 93.97 -34.52
N LYS A 194 4.21 93.35 -34.72
CA LYS A 194 2.99 94.03 -35.19
C LYS A 194 2.48 95.10 -34.21
N TYR A 195 2.58 94.88 -32.90
CA TYR A 195 2.23 95.89 -31.89
C TYR A 195 3.33 96.94 -31.67
N ARG A 196 4.59 96.55 -31.86
CA ARG A 196 5.75 97.42 -31.62
C ARG A 196 6.07 98.32 -32.81
N LEU A 197 5.74 97.92 -34.05
CA LEU A 197 5.98 98.73 -35.25
C LEU A 197 5.25 100.08 -35.18
N PRO A 198 3.94 100.15 -34.87
CA PRO A 198 3.22 101.43 -34.81
C PRO A 198 3.68 102.33 -33.65
N THR A 199 4.11 101.72 -32.54
CA THR A 199 4.66 102.47 -31.39
C THR A 199 6.06 103.00 -31.70
N LEU A 200 6.93 102.20 -32.31
CA LEU A 200 8.24 102.67 -32.79
C LEU A 200 8.11 103.70 -33.90
N GLU A 201 7.19 103.57 -34.84
CA GLU A 201 6.93 104.58 -35.87
C GLU A 201 6.41 105.90 -35.25
N GLY A 202 5.62 105.82 -34.18
CA GLY A 202 5.22 106.98 -33.38
C GLY A 202 6.42 107.63 -32.69
N SER A 203 7.20 106.83 -31.95
CA SER A 203 8.39 107.33 -31.25
C SER A 203 9.50 107.80 -32.20
N ILE A 204 9.68 107.20 -33.37
CA ILE A 204 10.63 107.68 -34.39
C ILE A 204 10.17 109.01 -34.96
N LYS A 205 8.87 109.27 -35.12
CA LYS A 205 8.40 110.60 -35.51
C LYS A 205 8.65 111.64 -34.43
N GLU A 206 8.37 111.30 -33.17
CA GLU A 206 8.66 112.18 -32.02
C GLU A 206 10.17 112.41 -31.88
N PHE A 207 10.99 111.37 -32.03
CA PHE A 207 12.45 111.45 -31.97
C PHE A 207 13.05 112.08 -33.23
N ASP A 208 12.49 111.96 -34.43
CA ASP A 208 12.93 112.72 -35.61
C ASP A 208 12.65 114.21 -35.45
N GLU A 209 11.54 114.56 -34.77
CA GLU A 209 11.22 115.93 -34.40
C GLU A 209 12.16 116.46 -33.31
N GLU A 210 12.53 115.64 -32.30
CA GLU A 210 13.51 116.00 -31.26
C GLU A 210 14.98 115.97 -31.72
N ILE A 211 15.39 115.02 -32.56
CA ILE A 211 16.77 114.86 -33.08
C ILE A 211 17.06 115.96 -34.11
N LYS A 212 16.07 116.41 -34.90
CA LYS A 212 16.20 117.66 -35.70
C LYS A 212 16.38 118.90 -34.83
N LEU A 213 15.89 118.88 -33.59
CA LEU A 213 16.04 119.97 -32.64
C LEU A 213 17.44 119.98 -31.97
N TYR A 214 18.10 118.81 -31.82
CA TYR A 214 19.31 118.67 -30.98
C TYR A 214 20.57 118.00 -31.59
N ASN A 215 20.52 117.44 -32.80
CA ASN A 215 21.68 117.12 -33.65
C ASN A 215 22.83 116.27 -33.02
N ILE A 216 22.55 115.04 -32.54
CA ILE A 216 23.58 114.10 -32.03
C ILE A 216 23.28 112.63 -32.41
N GLU A 217 24.31 111.87 -32.81
CA GLU A 217 24.29 110.42 -33.13
C GLU A 217 24.56 109.53 -31.90
N LEU A 218 23.95 108.32 -31.85
CA LEU A 218 24.04 107.35 -30.76
C LEU A 218 25.00 106.18 -31.08
N ASN A 219 25.85 105.81 -30.11
CA ASN A 219 26.82 104.71 -30.19
C ASN A 219 26.34 103.43 -29.47
N GLU A 220 26.60 102.27 -30.08
CA GLU A 220 26.35 100.91 -29.62
C GLU A 220 27.30 100.48 -28.48
N SER A 221 26.77 100.07 -27.31
CA SER A 221 27.56 99.25 -26.35
C SER A 221 26.69 98.59 -25.27
N GLU A 222 26.61 97.26 -25.30
CA GLU A 222 26.45 96.43 -24.10
C GLU A 222 27.40 95.21 -24.16
N LYS A 223 28.01 94.86 -23.02
CA LYS A 223 29.13 93.91 -22.85
C LYS A 223 28.69 92.49 -22.44
N LEU A 224 29.37 91.47 -22.97
CA LEU A 224 29.26 90.04 -22.60
C LEU A 224 30.04 89.70 -21.30
N PRO A 225 29.66 88.63 -20.57
CA PRO A 225 30.22 88.28 -19.25
C PRO A 225 31.64 87.67 -19.26
N ASN A 226 32.28 87.70 -18.09
CA ASN A 226 33.71 87.40 -17.86
C ASN A 226 34.02 85.89 -17.79
N VAL A 227 35.09 85.46 -18.47
CA VAL A 227 35.53 84.07 -18.63
C VAL A 227 36.06 83.44 -17.33
N GLU A 228 36.53 84.27 -16.40
CA GLU A 228 37.18 83.82 -15.16
C GLU A 228 36.20 83.14 -14.20
N SER A 229 34.96 83.66 -14.08
CA SER A 229 33.93 83.07 -13.22
C SER A 229 33.46 81.68 -13.67
N LEU A 230 33.56 81.39 -14.97
CA LEU A 230 33.24 80.06 -15.50
C LEU A 230 34.33 79.04 -15.14
N LYS A 231 35.60 79.45 -15.08
CA LYS A 231 36.71 78.56 -14.71
C LYS A 231 36.68 78.15 -13.24
N ASP A 232 36.34 79.08 -12.35
CA ASP A 232 36.21 78.78 -10.92
C ASP A 232 35.07 77.79 -10.65
N SER A 233 33.96 77.93 -11.37
CA SER A 233 32.83 76.99 -11.29
C SER A 233 33.21 75.57 -11.70
N ILE A 234 34.06 75.43 -12.73
CA ILE A 234 34.56 74.11 -13.18
C ILE A 234 35.44 73.47 -12.10
N LYS A 235 36.35 74.23 -11.48
CA LYS A 235 37.23 73.72 -10.42
C LYS A 235 36.46 73.14 -9.24
N VAL A 236 35.42 73.82 -8.77
CA VAL A 236 34.60 73.36 -7.64
C VAL A 236 33.90 72.03 -7.96
N ILE A 237 33.43 71.87 -9.20
CA ILE A 237 32.80 70.63 -9.67
C ILE A 237 33.84 69.49 -9.73
N GLU A 238 35.05 69.76 -10.24
CA GLU A 238 36.13 68.78 -10.32
C GLU A 238 36.59 68.30 -8.94
N GLU A 239 36.71 69.19 -7.95
CA GLU A 239 37.03 68.81 -6.57
C GLU A 239 35.93 67.96 -5.94
N SER A 240 34.66 68.33 -6.15
CA SER A 240 33.49 67.56 -5.67
C SER A 240 33.43 66.15 -6.28
N MET A 241 33.80 66.01 -7.55
CA MET A 241 33.87 64.70 -8.21
C MET A 241 35.00 63.82 -7.63
N LYS A 242 36.12 64.43 -7.25
CA LYS A 242 37.28 63.72 -6.70
C LYS A 242 37.03 63.18 -5.29
N GLU A 243 36.24 63.88 -4.49
CA GLU A 243 35.82 63.39 -3.16
C GLU A 243 34.96 62.12 -3.22
N LEU A 244 34.29 61.86 -4.34
CA LEU A 244 33.45 60.67 -4.53
C LEU A 244 34.25 59.42 -4.96
N GLU A 245 35.57 59.52 -5.15
CA GLU A 245 36.42 58.40 -5.52
C GLU A 245 36.94 57.61 -4.28
N PRO A 246 36.99 56.27 -4.34
CA PRO A 246 36.75 55.41 -5.51
C PRO A 246 35.29 54.93 -5.63
N VAL A 247 34.67 55.18 -6.78
CA VAL A 247 33.32 54.67 -7.11
C VAL A 247 33.42 53.19 -7.52
N ASN A 248 32.64 52.33 -6.87
CA ASN A 248 32.56 50.92 -7.23
C ASN A 248 31.69 50.72 -8.48
N MET A 249 32.33 50.72 -9.66
CA MET A 249 31.64 50.52 -10.94
C MET A 249 31.00 49.13 -11.09
N ARG A 250 31.38 48.14 -10.26
CA ARG A 250 30.78 46.79 -10.26
C ARG A 250 29.50 46.69 -9.45
N ALA A 251 29.15 47.73 -8.68
CA ALA A 251 27.97 47.73 -7.82
C ALA A 251 26.66 47.56 -8.62
N LEU A 252 26.62 48.05 -9.86
CA LEU A 252 25.45 47.90 -10.73
C LEU A 252 25.24 46.43 -11.13
N GLU A 253 26.29 45.76 -11.62
CA GLU A 253 26.25 44.34 -11.99
C GLU A 253 25.95 43.44 -10.78
N GLU A 254 26.57 43.74 -9.63
CA GLU A 254 26.30 43.01 -8.38
C GLU A 254 24.86 43.22 -7.91
N TYR A 255 24.31 44.43 -8.00
CA TYR A 255 22.92 44.70 -7.66
C TYR A 255 21.97 43.89 -8.54
N GLU A 256 22.17 43.87 -9.86
CA GLU A 256 21.35 43.09 -10.79
C GLU A 256 21.39 41.59 -10.43
N HIS A 257 22.59 41.04 -10.22
CA HIS A 257 22.76 39.63 -9.86
C HIS A 257 22.12 39.30 -8.49
N GLN A 258 22.29 40.14 -7.47
CA GLN A 258 21.66 39.92 -6.17
C GLN A 258 20.14 40.09 -6.21
N SER A 259 19.65 41.01 -7.03
CA SER A 259 18.21 41.22 -7.25
C SER A 259 17.58 40.00 -7.91
N GLU A 260 18.18 39.44 -8.95
CA GLU A 260 17.72 38.19 -9.57
C GLU A 260 17.74 37.01 -8.58
N ARG A 261 18.82 36.88 -7.80
CA ARG A 261 18.91 35.83 -6.77
C ARG A 261 17.81 35.98 -5.72
N LYS A 262 17.55 37.22 -5.27
CA LYS A 262 16.48 37.50 -4.30
C LYS A 262 15.12 37.10 -4.88
N ASN A 263 14.82 37.50 -6.11
CA ASN A 263 13.54 37.16 -6.75
C ASN A 263 13.33 35.64 -6.84
N LYS A 264 14.37 34.87 -7.20
CA LYS A 264 14.31 33.40 -7.20
C LYS A 264 14.04 32.83 -5.81
N LEU A 265 14.73 33.33 -4.78
CA LEU A 265 14.52 32.88 -3.41
C LEU A 265 13.13 33.24 -2.89
N ASP A 266 12.59 34.40 -3.24
CA ASP A 266 11.24 34.82 -2.87
C ASP A 266 10.18 33.90 -3.52
N ASP A 267 10.37 33.50 -4.78
CA ASP A 267 9.53 32.53 -5.47
C ASP A 267 9.60 31.13 -4.82
N ASP A 268 10.81 30.67 -4.47
CA ASP A 268 11.00 29.39 -3.77
C ASP A 268 10.32 29.39 -2.39
N VAL A 269 10.47 30.48 -1.62
CA VAL A 269 9.83 30.64 -0.31
C VAL A 269 8.32 30.64 -0.45
N LYS A 270 7.77 31.31 -1.47
CA LYS A 270 6.33 31.29 -1.76
C LYS A 270 5.86 29.87 -2.07
N HIS A 271 6.59 29.15 -2.92
CA HIS A 271 6.26 27.77 -3.27
C HIS A 271 6.29 26.84 -2.03
N LEU A 272 7.31 26.95 -1.19
CA LEU A 272 7.42 26.18 0.05
C LEU A 272 6.30 26.50 1.05
N LYS A 273 5.88 27.77 1.15
CA LYS A 273 4.72 28.16 1.97
C LYS A 273 3.43 27.54 1.47
N ASP A 274 3.21 27.54 0.15
CA ASP A 274 2.03 26.92 -0.46
C ASP A 274 2.03 25.39 -0.25
N GLN A 275 3.19 24.74 -0.42
CA GLN A 275 3.35 23.31 -0.13
C GLN A 275 3.08 22.99 1.34
N LYS A 276 3.62 23.79 2.28
CA LYS A 276 3.36 23.65 3.71
C LYS A 276 1.86 23.74 4.00
N LYS A 277 1.18 24.75 3.45
CA LYS A 277 -0.27 24.93 3.62
C LYS A 277 -1.07 23.73 3.10
N ASN A 278 -0.66 23.16 1.96
CA ASN A 278 -1.30 21.98 1.40
C ASN A 278 -1.07 20.74 2.28
N LEU A 279 0.14 20.58 2.84
CA LEU A 279 0.43 19.50 3.79
C LEU A 279 -0.38 19.64 5.08
N GLU A 280 -0.49 20.86 5.63
CA GLU A 280 -1.32 21.12 6.82
C GLU A 280 -2.79 20.75 6.57
N LYS A 281 -3.35 21.13 5.41
CA LYS A 281 -4.70 20.72 5.01
C LYS A 281 -4.85 19.21 4.91
N LEU A 282 -3.90 18.54 4.27
CA LEU A 282 -3.91 17.08 4.13
C LEU A 282 -3.87 16.40 5.50
N VAL A 283 -3.06 16.90 6.43
CA VAL A 283 -3.01 16.40 7.81
C VAL A 283 -4.37 16.57 8.49
N THR A 284 -5.02 17.73 8.34
CA THR A 284 -6.36 17.96 8.88
C THR A 284 -7.38 16.98 8.30
N GLU A 285 -7.44 16.84 6.98
CA GLU A 285 -8.37 15.91 6.32
C GLU A 285 -8.16 14.45 6.73
N ILE A 286 -6.90 14.01 6.84
CA ILE A 286 -6.57 12.66 7.32
C ILE A 286 -6.99 12.50 8.78
N THR A 287 -6.77 13.51 9.62
CA THR A 287 -7.12 13.47 11.05
C THR A 287 -8.63 13.37 11.23
N GLU A 288 -9.42 14.14 10.49
CA GLU A 288 -10.89 14.07 10.50
C GLU A 288 -11.38 12.67 10.11
N LYS A 289 -10.89 12.13 8.98
CA LYS A 289 -11.24 10.77 8.52
C LYS A 289 -10.82 9.69 9.52
N LYS A 290 -9.65 9.85 10.15
CA LYS A 290 -9.15 8.93 11.17
C LYS A 290 -10.07 8.94 12.40
N THR A 291 -10.52 10.11 12.83
CA THR A 291 -11.45 10.27 13.96
C THR A 291 -12.84 9.69 13.65
N GLU A 292 -13.38 9.98 12.47
CA GLU A 292 -14.65 9.41 12.01
C GLU A 292 -14.60 7.88 11.99
N ARG A 293 -13.55 7.31 11.36
CA ARG A 293 -13.37 5.87 11.30
C ARG A 293 -13.14 5.23 12.67
N PHE A 294 -12.46 5.94 13.57
CA PHE A 294 -12.29 5.48 14.95
C PHE A 294 -13.64 5.35 15.65
N TYR A 295 -14.50 6.38 15.60
CA TYR A 295 -15.81 6.33 16.26
C TYR A 295 -16.74 5.28 15.65
N GLU A 296 -16.73 5.12 14.32
CA GLU A 296 -17.49 4.06 13.64
C GLU A 296 -17.13 2.67 14.18
N VAL A 297 -15.83 2.37 14.28
CA VAL A 297 -15.31 1.09 14.80
C VAL A 297 -15.56 0.97 16.31
N PHE A 298 -15.30 2.04 17.07
CA PHE A 298 -15.47 2.06 18.52
C PHE A 298 -16.92 1.83 18.91
N ASP A 299 -17.89 2.51 18.26
CA ASP A 299 -19.30 2.37 18.57
C ASP A 299 -19.83 0.98 18.21
N ALA A 300 -19.38 0.41 17.10
CA ALA A 300 -19.74 -0.95 16.71
C ALA A 300 -19.20 -1.98 17.70
N ILE A 301 -17.92 -1.86 18.11
CA ILE A 301 -17.32 -2.75 19.12
C ILE A 301 -17.98 -2.55 20.48
N ASN A 302 -18.28 -1.31 20.90
CA ASN A 302 -18.93 -1.03 22.18
C ASN A 302 -20.35 -1.62 22.23
N LYS A 303 -21.10 -1.56 21.12
CA LYS A 303 -22.41 -2.21 20.98
C LYS A 303 -22.30 -3.73 21.08
N ASN A 304 -21.35 -4.34 20.38
CA ASN A 304 -21.10 -5.78 20.45
C ASN A 304 -20.68 -6.19 21.87
N PHE A 305 -19.82 -5.41 22.51
CA PHE A 305 -19.33 -5.65 23.87
C PHE A 305 -20.45 -5.61 24.90
N LYS A 306 -21.36 -4.63 24.82
CA LYS A 306 -22.58 -4.55 25.65
C LYS A 306 -23.42 -5.82 25.55
N SER A 307 -23.69 -6.28 24.33
CA SER A 307 -24.48 -7.49 24.08
C SER A 307 -23.79 -8.75 24.62
N ILE A 308 -22.53 -8.97 24.23
CA ILE A 308 -21.78 -10.18 24.57
C ILE A 308 -21.54 -10.28 26.07
N TYR A 309 -21.22 -9.16 26.74
CA TYR A 309 -21.02 -9.16 28.18
C TYR A 309 -22.32 -9.46 28.94
N ALA A 310 -23.47 -8.96 28.46
CA ALA A 310 -24.77 -9.29 29.04
C ALA A 310 -25.07 -10.80 28.93
N ASP A 311 -24.75 -11.41 27.79
CA ASP A 311 -24.94 -12.85 27.58
C ASP A 311 -24.00 -13.69 28.45
N LEU A 312 -22.72 -13.28 28.58
CA LEU A 312 -21.72 -14.01 29.35
C LEU A 312 -21.85 -13.83 30.87
N SER A 313 -22.39 -12.70 31.35
CA SER A 313 -22.46 -12.36 32.79
C SER A 313 -23.89 -12.42 33.37
N GLU A 314 -24.80 -13.16 32.74
CA GLU A 314 -26.21 -13.33 33.18
C GLU A 314 -26.97 -11.99 33.36
N GLY A 315 -26.80 -11.06 32.42
CA GLY A 315 -27.43 -9.73 32.46
C GLY A 315 -26.59 -8.63 33.13
N GLY A 316 -25.27 -8.82 33.20
CA GLY A 316 -24.32 -7.76 33.55
C GLY A 316 -24.27 -6.65 32.48
N GLU A 317 -23.80 -5.46 32.85
CA GLU A 317 -23.64 -4.32 31.94
C GLU A 317 -22.15 -4.02 31.75
N ALA A 318 -21.70 -3.74 30.53
CA ALA A 318 -20.33 -3.27 30.31
C ALA A 318 -20.28 -2.20 29.21
N GLU A 319 -19.28 -1.33 29.27
CA GLU A 319 -19.11 -0.24 28.32
C GLU A 319 -17.64 0.13 28.17
N LEU A 320 -17.28 0.50 26.95
CA LEU A 320 -16.00 1.09 26.60
C LEU A 320 -16.09 2.61 26.72
N ILE A 321 -15.09 3.23 27.34
CA ILE A 321 -15.04 4.68 27.52
C ILE A 321 -13.67 5.20 27.09
N VAL A 322 -13.68 6.18 26.20
CA VAL A 322 -12.49 6.95 25.83
C VAL A 322 -12.15 7.91 26.96
N GLU A 323 -10.91 7.91 27.44
CA GLU A 323 -10.51 8.72 28.60
C GLU A 323 -10.52 10.22 28.30
N ASN A 324 -10.13 10.60 27.07
CA ASN A 324 -10.17 11.99 26.63
C ASN A 324 -10.73 12.11 25.19
N PRO A 325 -12.01 12.51 25.03
CA PRO A 325 -12.62 12.70 23.72
C PRO A 325 -11.97 13.79 22.84
N GLU A 326 -11.26 14.76 23.43
CA GLU A 326 -10.59 15.83 22.68
C GLU A 326 -9.25 15.39 22.08
N ASN A 327 -8.60 14.38 22.68
CA ASN A 327 -7.35 13.82 22.17
C ASN A 327 -7.36 12.29 22.21
N ILE A 328 -8.16 11.71 21.32
CA ILE A 328 -8.47 10.28 21.28
C ILE A 328 -7.20 9.44 21.09
N PHE A 329 -6.27 9.89 20.23
CA PHE A 329 -5.10 9.09 19.83
C PHE A 329 -3.97 9.09 20.86
N ASP A 330 -3.92 10.08 21.74
CA ASP A 330 -2.98 10.10 22.88
C ASP A 330 -3.65 9.65 24.19
N SER A 331 -4.96 9.33 24.15
CA SER A 331 -5.73 8.88 25.31
C SER A 331 -5.88 7.37 25.37
N GLY A 332 -6.09 6.85 26.59
CA GLY A 332 -6.40 5.45 26.81
C GLY A 332 -7.87 5.11 26.59
N LEU A 333 -8.13 3.80 26.52
CA LEU A 333 -9.47 3.21 26.57
C LEU A 333 -9.67 2.56 27.93
N THR A 334 -10.69 2.99 28.67
CA THR A 334 -11.08 2.35 29.93
C THR A 334 -12.27 1.42 29.70
N ILE A 335 -12.14 0.16 30.12
CA ILE A 335 -13.23 -0.81 30.18
C ILE A 335 -13.91 -0.69 31.54
N LYS A 336 -15.22 -0.39 31.54
CA LYS A 336 -16.08 -0.46 32.73
C LYS A 336 -17.03 -1.63 32.61
N ALA A 337 -17.15 -2.40 33.68
CA ALA A 337 -18.09 -3.51 33.74
C ALA A 337 -18.81 -3.51 35.08
N ARG A 338 -20.06 -3.96 35.05
CA ARG A 338 -20.97 -4.10 36.17
C ARG A 338 -21.45 -5.55 36.20
N PRO A 339 -20.84 -6.40 37.03
CA PRO A 339 -21.34 -7.75 37.26
C PRO A 339 -22.75 -7.71 37.85
N ARG A 340 -23.52 -8.78 37.64
CA ARG A 340 -24.90 -8.91 38.13
C ARG A 340 -25.00 -8.59 39.64
N GLY A 341 -25.82 -7.60 39.99
CA GLY A 341 -26.05 -7.18 41.38
C GLY A 341 -24.91 -6.38 42.03
N LYS A 342 -23.84 -6.03 41.31
CA LYS A 342 -22.70 -5.23 41.83
C LYS A 342 -22.68 -3.81 41.25
N LYS A 343 -21.77 -2.98 41.79
CA LYS A 343 -21.48 -1.62 41.29
C LYS A 343 -20.60 -1.69 40.03
N ILE A 344 -20.62 -0.63 39.24
CA ILE A 344 -19.74 -0.48 38.09
C ILE A 344 -18.29 -0.30 38.55
N LEU A 345 -17.38 -1.09 38.00
CA LEU A 345 -15.96 -1.09 38.34
C LEU A 345 -15.11 -1.01 37.06
N ARG A 346 -13.90 -0.47 37.18
CA ARG A 346 -12.89 -0.58 36.12
C ARG A 346 -12.37 -2.01 36.06
N LEU A 347 -11.93 -2.46 34.89
CA LEU A 347 -11.39 -3.82 34.68
C LEU A 347 -10.31 -4.22 35.71
N SER A 348 -9.45 -3.28 36.12
CA SER A 348 -8.39 -3.52 37.11
C SER A 348 -8.90 -3.80 38.53
N ALA A 349 -10.15 -3.42 38.83
CA ALA A 349 -10.78 -3.57 40.14
C ALA A 349 -11.74 -4.77 40.22
N LEU A 350 -11.87 -5.58 39.15
CA LEU A 350 -12.68 -6.79 39.12
C LEU A 350 -11.93 -7.99 39.72
N SER A 351 -12.69 -8.98 40.20
CA SER A 351 -12.12 -10.27 40.62
C SER A 351 -11.53 -11.03 39.41
N GLY A 352 -10.64 -12.01 39.66
CA GLY A 352 -9.95 -12.73 38.57
C GLY A 352 -10.88 -13.38 37.54
N GLY A 353 -11.96 -14.01 37.99
CA GLY A 353 -12.97 -14.62 37.10
C GLY A 353 -13.76 -13.56 36.32
N GLU A 354 -14.24 -12.50 36.99
CA GLU A 354 -14.98 -11.41 36.34
C GLU A 354 -14.11 -10.63 35.33
N LYS A 355 -12.83 -10.45 35.64
CA LYS A 355 -11.85 -9.84 34.74
C LYS A 355 -11.64 -10.70 33.50
N SER A 356 -11.59 -12.02 33.65
CA SER A 356 -11.45 -12.96 32.54
C SER A 356 -12.67 -12.91 31.62
N ILE A 357 -13.88 -12.89 32.20
CA ILE A 357 -15.13 -12.76 31.43
C ILE A 357 -15.20 -11.43 30.69
N ALA A 358 -14.91 -10.31 31.36
CA ALA A 358 -14.90 -8.99 30.73
C ALA A 358 -13.87 -8.90 29.60
N SER A 359 -12.70 -9.52 29.76
CA SER A 359 -11.65 -9.52 28.72
C SER A 359 -12.04 -10.40 27.53
N LEU A 360 -12.58 -11.59 27.78
CA LEU A 360 -13.11 -12.47 26.73
C LEU A 360 -14.25 -11.82 25.96
N ALA A 361 -15.20 -11.20 26.67
CA ALA A 361 -16.29 -10.45 26.06
C ALA A 361 -15.78 -9.34 25.12
N PHE A 362 -14.71 -8.64 25.51
CA PHE A 362 -14.10 -7.61 24.68
C PHE A 362 -13.42 -8.19 23.44
N ILE A 363 -12.68 -9.29 23.58
CA ILE A 363 -12.08 -10.00 22.45
C ILE A 363 -13.15 -10.46 21.46
N PHE A 364 -14.22 -11.10 21.95
CA PHE A 364 -15.33 -11.54 21.11
C PHE A 364 -16.09 -10.39 20.45
N ALA A 365 -16.17 -9.22 21.09
CA ALA A 365 -16.77 -8.03 20.50
C ALA A 365 -15.98 -7.49 19.30
N ILE A 366 -14.65 -7.54 19.39
CA ILE A 366 -13.75 -7.21 18.27
C ILE A 366 -13.91 -8.25 17.15
N GLN A 367 -13.88 -9.54 17.49
CA GLN A 367 -14.01 -10.63 16.51
C GLN A 367 -15.35 -10.59 15.76
N ARG A 368 -16.43 -10.20 16.43
CA ARG A 368 -17.74 -10.04 15.79
C ARG A 368 -17.80 -8.85 14.83
N TYR A 369 -16.98 -7.83 15.05
CA TYR A 369 -16.89 -6.69 14.13
C TYR A 369 -16.05 -7.03 12.89
N ASP A 370 -14.94 -7.74 13.07
CA ASP A 370 -14.03 -8.15 11.99
C ASP A 370 -13.62 -9.62 12.15
N PRO A 371 -14.41 -10.58 11.59
CA PRO A 371 -14.18 -11.99 11.77
C PRO A 371 -12.94 -12.47 11.01
N SER A 372 -12.06 -13.19 11.70
CA SER A 372 -10.88 -13.83 11.13
C SER A 372 -11.21 -15.27 10.70
N PRO A 373 -10.51 -15.82 9.70
CA PRO A 373 -10.80 -17.18 9.22
C PRO A 373 -10.69 -18.26 10.31
N PHE A 374 -9.78 -18.08 11.26
CA PHE A 374 -9.63 -18.98 12.40
C PHE A 374 -9.15 -18.26 13.67
N TYR A 375 -9.44 -18.87 14.82
CA TYR A 375 -9.04 -18.42 16.14
C TYR A 375 -8.43 -19.57 16.95
N VAL A 376 -7.38 -19.26 17.70
CA VAL A 376 -6.72 -20.19 18.63
C VAL A 376 -6.86 -19.66 20.05
N LEU A 377 -7.47 -20.43 20.93
CA LEU A 377 -7.70 -20.10 22.33
C LEU A 377 -6.97 -21.11 23.21
N ASP A 378 -6.01 -20.65 24.00
CA ASP A 378 -5.21 -21.51 24.87
C ASP A 378 -5.57 -21.30 26.35
N GLU A 379 -6.14 -22.32 26.98
CA GLU A 379 -6.52 -22.37 28.41
C GLU A 379 -7.34 -21.18 28.92
N VAL A 380 -8.13 -20.55 28.03
CA VAL A 380 -8.88 -19.32 28.33
C VAL A 380 -9.97 -19.50 29.39
N ASP A 381 -10.35 -20.75 29.69
CA ASP A 381 -11.38 -21.14 30.65
C ASP A 381 -10.82 -21.64 31.99
N MET A 382 -9.49 -21.58 32.19
CA MET A 382 -8.86 -22.05 33.42
C MET A 382 -9.35 -21.27 34.65
N PHE A 383 -9.48 -19.94 34.53
CA PHE A 383 -9.90 -19.04 35.61
C PHE A 383 -11.42 -18.83 35.70
N LEU A 384 -12.20 -19.53 34.89
CA LEU A 384 -13.66 -19.46 34.91
C LEU A 384 -14.23 -20.52 35.86
N ASP A 385 -15.36 -20.20 36.51
CA ASP A 385 -16.15 -21.20 37.21
C ASP A 385 -16.91 -22.09 36.20
N GLY A 386 -17.52 -23.17 36.69
CA GLY A 386 -18.18 -24.14 35.82
C GLY A 386 -19.31 -23.57 34.96
N ILE A 387 -20.07 -22.60 35.50
CA ILE A 387 -21.19 -21.97 34.80
C ILE A 387 -20.67 -21.05 33.68
N ASN A 388 -19.71 -20.19 33.98
CA ASN A 388 -19.14 -19.26 33.01
C ASN A 388 -18.32 -19.99 31.93
N ALA A 389 -17.62 -21.07 32.28
CA ALA A 389 -16.94 -21.92 31.31
C ALA A 389 -17.93 -22.57 30.32
N GLU A 390 -19.13 -22.96 30.79
CA GLU A 390 -20.20 -23.47 29.91
C GLU A 390 -20.72 -22.40 28.97
N THR A 391 -21.01 -21.20 29.48
CA THR A 391 -21.52 -20.09 28.67
C THR A 391 -20.52 -19.68 27.59
N VAL A 392 -19.23 -19.58 27.93
CA VAL A 392 -18.15 -19.28 26.97
C VAL A 392 -18.04 -20.37 25.92
N SER A 393 -18.06 -21.66 26.31
CA SER A 393 -17.97 -22.78 25.37
C SER A 393 -19.14 -22.79 24.38
N ARG A 394 -20.35 -22.52 24.87
CA ARG A 394 -21.55 -22.42 24.03
C ARG A 394 -21.49 -21.25 23.05
N MET A 395 -20.96 -20.11 23.49
CA MET A 395 -20.79 -18.94 22.63
C MET A 395 -19.74 -19.17 21.54
N ILE A 396 -18.62 -19.84 21.88
CA ILE A 396 -17.61 -20.26 20.90
C ILE A 396 -18.24 -21.15 19.83
N LYS A 397 -19.07 -22.13 20.24
CA LYS A 397 -19.78 -23.01 19.30
C LYS A 397 -20.76 -22.26 18.38
N GLN A 398 -21.44 -21.24 18.89
CA GLN A 398 -22.31 -20.39 18.06
C GLN A 398 -21.50 -19.60 17.04
N ASN A 399 -20.40 -18.97 17.47
CA ASN A 399 -19.51 -18.22 16.58
C ASN A 399 -18.76 -19.13 15.60
N ALA A 400 -18.61 -20.43 15.91
CA ALA A 400 -17.98 -21.41 15.04
C ALA A 400 -18.76 -21.69 13.75
N GLN A 401 -19.98 -21.17 13.60
CA GLN A 401 -20.69 -21.19 12.32
C GLN A 401 -20.07 -20.27 11.28
N ASP A 402 -19.45 -19.17 11.72
CA ASP A 402 -18.89 -18.13 10.85
C ASP A 402 -17.36 -18.17 10.77
N SER A 403 -16.67 -18.84 11.71
CA SER A 403 -15.20 -18.88 11.78
C SER A 403 -14.69 -20.18 12.41
N GLN A 404 -13.46 -20.61 12.09
CA GLN A 404 -12.89 -21.82 12.67
C GLN A 404 -12.32 -21.57 14.07
N PHE A 405 -12.70 -22.36 15.07
CA PHE A 405 -12.15 -22.26 16.43
C PHE A 405 -11.30 -23.48 16.79
N ILE A 406 -10.11 -23.23 17.31
CA ILE A 406 -9.20 -24.22 17.90
C ILE A 406 -9.04 -23.83 19.38
N MET A 407 -9.52 -24.67 20.29
CA MET A 407 -9.46 -24.41 21.73
C MET A 407 -8.66 -25.50 22.43
N VAL A 408 -7.67 -25.10 23.21
CA VAL A 408 -6.95 -25.96 24.14
C VAL A 408 -7.57 -25.75 25.51
N SER A 409 -8.10 -26.83 26.10
CA SER A 409 -8.76 -26.78 27.40
C SER A 409 -8.70 -28.12 28.11
N LEU A 410 -8.59 -28.06 29.44
CA LEU A 410 -8.72 -29.19 30.36
C LEU A 410 -10.16 -29.34 30.90
N ARG A 411 -11.06 -28.39 30.59
CA ARG A 411 -12.45 -28.41 31.08
C ARG A 411 -13.30 -29.33 30.22
N LYS A 412 -13.94 -30.31 30.87
CA LYS A 412 -14.91 -31.24 30.25
C LYS A 412 -16.05 -30.54 29.51
N VAL A 413 -16.43 -29.34 29.97
CA VAL A 413 -17.52 -28.57 29.38
C VAL A 413 -17.17 -28.06 27.98
N ALA A 414 -15.92 -27.61 27.77
CA ALA A 414 -15.45 -27.19 26.45
C ALA A 414 -15.39 -28.38 25.47
N LEU A 415 -14.91 -29.54 25.94
CA LEU A 415 -14.84 -30.77 25.14
C LEU A 415 -16.21 -31.25 24.66
N LYS A 416 -17.25 -31.07 25.47
CA LYS A 416 -18.64 -31.45 25.13
C LYS A 416 -19.22 -30.63 23.97
N GLU A 417 -18.83 -29.36 23.88
CA GLU A 417 -19.34 -28.46 22.84
C GLU A 417 -18.55 -28.53 21.53
N ALA A 418 -17.36 -29.15 21.54
CA ALA A 418 -16.50 -29.30 20.37
C ALA A 418 -17.10 -30.24 19.31
N ASN A 419 -16.85 -29.94 18.03
CA ASN A 419 -17.19 -30.84 16.92
C ASN A 419 -16.17 -31.97 16.74
N HIS A 420 -14.90 -31.66 17.01
CA HIS A 420 -13.77 -32.58 16.88
C HIS A 420 -12.88 -32.44 18.11
N VAL A 421 -12.46 -33.56 18.67
CA VAL A 421 -11.51 -33.59 19.80
C VAL A 421 -10.23 -34.27 19.35
N TYR A 422 -9.11 -33.57 19.55
CA TYR A 422 -7.75 -34.08 19.34
C TYR A 422 -7.07 -34.24 20.68
N GLY A 423 -6.60 -35.44 20.96
CA GLY A 423 -5.82 -35.73 22.17
C GLY A 423 -4.33 -35.71 21.85
N VAL A 424 -3.51 -35.21 22.76
CA VAL A 424 -2.04 -35.36 22.70
C VAL A 424 -1.63 -36.30 23.83
N THR A 425 -0.91 -37.37 23.49
CA THR A 425 -0.34 -38.30 24.45
C THR A 425 1.17 -38.31 24.33
N MET A 426 1.89 -38.59 25.41
CA MET A 426 3.33 -38.83 25.37
C MET A 426 3.59 -40.32 25.44
N THR A 427 4.42 -40.84 24.55
CA THR A 427 4.87 -42.23 24.59
C THR A 427 5.99 -42.40 25.63
N ASP A 428 6.25 -43.63 26.05
CA ASP A 428 7.33 -43.96 27.02
C ASP A 428 8.73 -43.50 26.53
N ASN A 429 8.88 -43.20 25.24
CA ASN A 429 10.09 -42.68 24.61
C ASN A 429 10.20 -41.14 24.68
N GLY A 430 9.27 -40.44 25.32
CA GLY A 430 9.25 -38.98 25.44
C GLY A 430 8.82 -38.25 24.17
N ILE A 431 8.26 -38.96 23.18
CA ILE A 431 7.74 -38.38 21.93
C ILE A 431 6.24 -38.14 22.10
N SER A 432 5.79 -36.90 21.84
CA SER A 432 4.37 -36.53 21.81
C SER A 432 3.73 -37.02 20.51
N GLU A 433 2.65 -37.79 20.64
CA GLU A 433 1.84 -38.29 19.54
C GLU A 433 0.41 -37.74 19.62
N MET A 434 -0.17 -37.46 18.45
CA MET A 434 -1.54 -37.00 18.32
C MET A 434 -2.49 -38.19 18.15
N ILE A 435 -3.51 -38.26 19.00
CA ILE A 435 -4.62 -39.20 18.89
C ILE A 435 -5.76 -38.47 18.15
N GLY A 436 -6.09 -38.96 16.95
CA GLY A 436 -6.97 -38.28 16.00
C GLY A 436 -8.47 -38.43 16.28
N ASN A 437 -9.22 -37.35 15.97
CA ASN A 437 -10.68 -37.20 15.84
C ASN A 437 -11.54 -38.16 16.68
N ILE A 438 -11.50 -37.94 17.99
CA ILE A 438 -12.36 -38.65 18.94
C ILE A 438 -13.77 -38.05 18.82
N ASP A 439 -14.77 -38.91 18.61
CA ASP A 439 -16.17 -38.48 18.57
C ASP A 439 -16.57 -37.94 19.96
N PRO A 440 -16.98 -36.66 20.08
CA PRO A 440 -17.39 -36.07 21.34
C PRO A 440 -18.51 -36.85 22.06
N SER A 441 -19.36 -37.56 21.32
CA SER A 441 -20.44 -38.39 21.87
C SER A 441 -19.96 -39.65 22.60
N THR A 442 -18.70 -40.06 22.37
CA THR A 442 -18.08 -41.22 23.02
C THR A 442 -17.38 -40.88 24.34
N VAL A 443 -17.36 -39.59 24.70
CA VAL A 443 -16.75 -39.09 25.94
C VAL A 443 -17.72 -39.27 27.11
N SER A 444 -17.32 -40.03 28.12
CA SER A 444 -18.13 -40.28 29.31
C SER A 444 -18.37 -39.00 30.12
N PRO A 445 -19.37 -38.96 31.03
CA PRO A 445 -19.56 -37.83 31.97
C PRO A 445 -18.32 -37.56 32.85
N LYS A 446 -17.41 -38.53 32.95
CA LYS A 446 -16.13 -38.41 33.64
C LYS A 446 -14.99 -37.90 32.76
N GLY A 447 -15.23 -37.55 31.49
CA GLY A 447 -14.21 -37.09 30.55
C GLY A 447 -13.30 -38.20 30.04
N GLU A 448 -13.78 -39.45 30.07
CA GLU A 448 -13.02 -40.63 29.62
C GLU A 448 -13.51 -41.05 28.25
N PHE A 449 -12.59 -41.44 27.37
CA PHE A 449 -12.90 -41.93 26.02
C PHE A 449 -12.18 -43.24 25.72
N LYS A 450 -12.85 -44.12 24.97
CA LYS A 450 -12.32 -45.44 24.59
C LYS A 450 -11.61 -45.33 23.24
N ILE A 451 -10.33 -45.73 23.21
CA ILE A 451 -9.56 -45.82 21.97
C ILE A 451 -9.68 -47.26 21.42
N GLN A 452 -9.60 -47.41 20.09
CA GLN A 452 -9.45 -48.74 19.47
C GLN A 452 -8.27 -49.48 20.11
N GLY A 453 -8.57 -50.60 20.78
CA GLY A 453 -7.60 -51.36 21.59
C GLY A 453 -7.95 -51.48 23.09
N GLY A 454 -9.07 -50.91 23.55
CA GLY A 454 -9.62 -51.19 24.88
C GLY A 454 -8.95 -50.44 26.05
N LYS A 455 -8.02 -49.53 25.77
CA LYS A 455 -7.49 -48.60 26.78
C LYS A 455 -8.42 -47.39 26.92
N THR A 456 -8.80 -47.08 28.15
CA THR A 456 -9.53 -45.87 28.53
C THR A 456 -8.52 -44.78 28.86
N ILE A 457 -8.59 -43.63 28.19
CA ILE A 457 -7.80 -42.45 28.54
C ILE A 457 -8.75 -41.41 29.14
N GLY A 458 -8.43 -40.92 30.32
CA GLY A 458 -9.13 -39.81 30.94
C GLY A 458 -8.47 -38.49 30.57
N ALA A 459 -9.27 -37.46 30.33
CA ALA A 459 -8.77 -36.09 30.42
C ALA A 459 -8.22 -35.87 31.84
N ALA A 460 -6.95 -35.47 31.94
CA ALA A 460 -6.28 -35.16 33.21
C ALA A 460 -6.91 -33.93 33.88
#